data_AF-A0AAX3JNQ4-F1
#
_entry.id   AF-A0AAX3JNQ4-F1
#
_cell.length_a   1.000
_cell.length_b   1.000
_cell.length_c   1.000
_cell.angle_alpha   90.00
_cell.angle_beta   90.00
_cell.angle_gamma   90.00
#
_symmetry.space_group_name_H-M   'P 1'
#
loop_
_entity.id
_entity.type
_entity.pdbx_description
1 polymer ?
#
loop_
_entity_poly.entity_id
_entity_poly.type
_entity_poly.pdbx_seq_one_letter_code
_entity_poly.pdbx_strand_id
1 'polypeptide(L)'
;MSKRKTLSAIKMTLFLIINIVMISCGSGGPAPKEGQAAKADGTVIDLAKVSKKIKDVVEFAASVKEVETLVKSVDELAKAIGKKIKNDGTLENEAGKNGSLIAGVHSVISAVKTKVGVLETISGISNELKTKITEVKNKVETFLGKLKEKSADLGKNEVGDEDAKKAIDRTSQPNGDKGAKELGDLNTAISALLTSAKDALDGSINKLIEEQPAKPSVSGS
;
A
#
# COMPACT_ATOMS: atom_id res chain seq x y z
N MET A 1 -54.46 -48.53 18.98
CA MET A 1 -54.36 -47.25 19.71
C MET A 1 -52.89 -46.88 20.05
N SER A 2 -51.93 -47.05 19.12
CA SER A 2 -50.48 -46.90 19.42
C SER A 2 -49.74 -45.82 18.62
N LYS A 3 -50.27 -45.38 17.45
CA LYS A 3 -49.55 -44.45 16.55
C LYS A 3 -49.61 -42.96 16.95
N ARG A 4 -50.53 -42.54 17.83
CA ARG A 4 -50.61 -41.12 18.27
C ARG A 4 -49.59 -40.79 19.37
N LYS A 5 -49.20 -41.76 20.20
CA LYS A 5 -48.21 -41.54 21.27
C LYS A 5 -46.78 -41.40 20.73
N THR A 6 -46.45 -42.09 19.64
CA THR A 6 -45.12 -42.04 19.01
C THR A 6 -44.89 -40.75 18.22
N LEU A 7 -45.89 -40.26 17.48
CA LEU A 7 -45.76 -39.00 16.73
C LEU A 7 -45.73 -37.77 17.65
N SER A 8 -46.46 -37.81 18.77
CA SER A 8 -46.42 -36.76 19.79
C SER A 8 -45.07 -36.73 20.52
N ALA A 9 -44.48 -37.90 20.81
CA ALA A 9 -43.15 -38.00 21.41
C ALA A 9 -42.07 -37.49 20.44
N ILE A 10 -42.12 -37.88 19.16
CA ILE A 10 -41.17 -37.41 18.14
C ILE A 10 -41.27 -35.89 17.93
N LYS A 11 -42.48 -35.32 17.92
CA LYS A 11 -42.67 -33.86 17.82
C LYS A 11 -42.13 -33.13 19.06
N MET A 12 -42.33 -33.67 20.26
CA MET A 12 -41.82 -33.08 21.50
C MET A 12 -40.29 -33.15 21.58
N THR A 13 -39.69 -34.26 21.16
CA THR A 13 -38.22 -34.42 21.07
C THR A 13 -37.62 -33.51 20.01
N LEU A 14 -38.24 -33.37 18.84
CA LEU A 14 -37.78 -32.45 17.79
C LEU A 14 -37.90 -30.98 18.22
N PHE A 15 -38.96 -30.62 18.96
CA PHE A 15 -39.14 -29.28 19.51
C PHE A 15 -38.11 -28.96 20.62
N LEU A 16 -37.77 -29.94 21.45
CA LEU A 16 -36.70 -29.83 22.44
C LEU A 16 -35.32 -29.70 21.78
N ILE A 17 -35.02 -30.48 20.74
CA ILE A 17 -33.76 -30.38 19.99
C ILE A 17 -33.67 -29.02 19.28
N ILE A 18 -34.75 -28.54 18.65
CA ILE A 18 -34.75 -27.21 18.01
C ILE A 18 -34.58 -26.10 19.05
N ASN A 19 -35.22 -26.17 20.21
CA ASN A 19 -35.00 -25.18 21.28
C ASN A 19 -33.59 -25.26 21.89
N ILE A 20 -33.03 -26.46 22.05
CA ILE A 20 -31.64 -26.65 22.48
C ILE A 20 -30.67 -26.11 21.42
N VAL A 21 -30.95 -26.29 20.13
CA VAL A 21 -30.15 -25.75 19.01
C VAL A 21 -30.29 -24.23 18.92
N MET A 22 -31.45 -23.65 19.22
CA MET A 22 -31.64 -22.20 19.29
C MET A 22 -30.96 -21.57 20.52
N ILE A 23 -30.89 -22.31 21.64
CA ILE A 23 -30.11 -21.90 22.84
C ILE A 23 -28.60 -22.12 22.61
N SER A 24 -28.20 -23.15 21.85
CA SER A 24 -26.80 -23.40 21.49
C SER A 24 -26.30 -22.57 20.30
N CYS A 25 -27.20 -21.88 19.58
CA CYS A 25 -26.86 -20.78 18.67
C CYS A 25 -26.77 -19.43 19.43
N GLY A 26 -26.77 -19.47 20.77
CA GLY A 26 -26.52 -18.35 21.66
C GLY A 26 -25.33 -18.59 22.60
N SER A 27 -24.39 -19.48 22.24
CA SER A 27 -23.22 -19.75 23.09
C SER A 27 -22.21 -18.61 23.01
N GLY A 28 -22.27 -17.71 24.00
CA GLY A 28 -21.05 -17.29 24.71
C GLY A 28 -20.69 -15.80 24.77
N GLY A 29 -21.43 -14.91 24.12
CA GLY A 29 -21.09 -13.48 24.09
C GLY A 29 -22.24 -12.54 24.42
N PRO A 30 -21.98 -11.33 24.96
CA PRO A 30 -23.02 -10.30 25.08
C PRO A 30 -23.61 -10.01 23.69
N ALA A 31 -24.93 -9.89 23.62
CA ALA A 31 -25.62 -9.55 22.37
C ALA A 31 -24.99 -8.27 21.78
N PRO A 32 -24.62 -8.27 20.48
CA PRO A 32 -24.02 -7.10 19.86
C PRO A 32 -24.97 -5.91 19.97
N LYS A 33 -24.42 -4.78 20.39
CA LYS A 33 -25.15 -3.51 20.42
C LYS A 33 -25.27 -2.93 19.01
N GLU A 34 -26.05 -1.87 18.85
CA GLU A 34 -26.13 -1.14 17.58
C GLU A 34 -24.72 -0.76 17.08
N GLY A 35 -24.43 -1.05 15.81
CA GLY A 35 -23.10 -0.84 15.22
C GLY A 35 -22.08 -1.95 15.50
N GLN A 36 -22.48 -3.05 16.15
CA GLN A 36 -21.62 -4.22 16.39
C GLN A 36 -22.11 -5.46 15.62
N ALA A 37 -21.17 -6.35 15.30
CA ALA A 37 -21.45 -7.69 14.79
C ALA A 37 -20.84 -8.72 15.75
N ALA A 38 -21.46 -9.89 15.89
CA ALA A 38 -20.89 -11.01 16.64
C ALA A 38 -20.46 -12.11 15.66
N LYS A 39 -19.25 -12.63 15.84
CA LYS A 39 -18.76 -13.82 15.14
C LYS A 39 -19.32 -15.09 15.79
N ALA A 40 -19.24 -16.21 15.07
CA ALA A 40 -19.66 -17.52 15.57
C ALA A 40 -18.88 -17.98 16.83
N ASP A 41 -17.65 -17.48 17.01
CA ASP A 41 -16.81 -17.73 18.18
C ASP A 41 -17.14 -16.83 19.41
N GLY A 42 -18.17 -15.98 19.31
CA GLY A 42 -18.59 -15.05 20.34
C GLY A 42 -17.82 -13.72 20.36
N THR A 43 -16.85 -13.51 19.47
CA THR A 43 -16.13 -12.24 19.33
C THR A 43 -17.05 -11.14 18.82
N VAL A 44 -17.11 -10.02 19.55
CA VAL A 44 -17.86 -8.83 19.12
C VAL A 44 -16.94 -7.88 18.34
N ILE A 45 -17.34 -7.56 17.11
CA ILE A 45 -16.70 -6.61 16.21
C ILE A 45 -17.43 -5.27 16.30
N ASP A 46 -16.69 -4.19 16.51
CA ASP A 46 -17.19 -2.82 16.33
C ASP A 46 -17.07 -2.41 14.85
N LEU A 47 -18.19 -2.42 14.12
CA LEU A 47 -18.21 -2.17 12.68
C LEU A 47 -17.81 -0.73 12.36
N ALA A 48 -18.20 0.24 13.18
CA ALA A 48 -17.87 1.65 12.99
C ALA A 48 -16.35 1.86 13.12
N LYS A 49 -15.74 1.26 14.15
CA LYS A 49 -14.30 1.33 14.38
C LYS A 49 -13.50 0.66 13.27
N VAL A 50 -13.90 -0.54 12.83
CA VAL A 50 -13.21 -1.26 11.76
C VAL A 50 -13.35 -0.55 10.42
N SER A 51 -14.55 -0.07 10.08
CA SER A 51 -14.79 0.68 8.84
C SER A 51 -13.97 1.96 8.77
N LYS A 52 -13.88 2.71 9.88
CA LYS A 52 -13.00 3.88 9.98
C LYS A 52 -11.53 3.50 9.74
N LYS A 53 -11.05 2.44 10.38
CA LYS A 53 -9.67 1.98 10.19
C LYS A 53 -9.39 1.58 8.73
N ILE A 54 -10.32 0.88 8.08
CA ILE A 54 -10.20 0.53 6.66
C ILE A 54 -10.10 1.79 5.82
N LYS A 55 -10.98 2.78 6.04
CA LYS A 55 -10.94 4.07 5.34
C LYS A 55 -9.59 4.77 5.50
N ASP A 56 -9.10 4.90 6.73
CA ASP A 56 -7.83 5.58 7.02
C ASP A 56 -6.65 4.89 6.31
N VAL A 57 -6.63 3.55 6.30
CA VAL A 57 -5.56 2.77 5.63
C VAL A 57 -5.68 2.83 4.10
N VAL A 58 -6.90 2.85 3.54
CA VAL A 58 -7.12 3.02 2.10
C VAL A 58 -6.62 4.39 1.63
N GLU A 59 -6.93 5.46 2.36
CA GLU A 59 -6.47 6.82 2.04
C GLU A 59 -4.92 6.91 2.11
N PHE A 60 -4.32 6.27 3.11
CA PHE A 60 -2.87 6.15 3.20
C PHE A 60 -2.26 5.39 2.01
N ALA A 61 -2.78 4.21 1.67
CA ALA A 61 -2.29 3.39 0.57
C ALA A 61 -2.43 4.10 -0.79
N ALA A 62 -3.51 4.85 -1.00
CA ALA A 62 -3.71 5.67 -2.19
C ALA A 62 -2.63 6.78 -2.30
N SER A 63 -2.31 7.42 -1.19
CA SER A 63 -1.25 8.45 -1.14
C SER A 63 0.14 7.87 -1.44
N VAL A 64 0.45 6.69 -0.89
CA VAL A 64 1.69 5.95 -1.22
C VAL A 64 1.73 5.57 -2.70
N LYS A 65 0.60 5.15 -3.27
CA LYS A 65 0.49 4.80 -4.69
C LYS A 65 0.74 5.99 -5.61
N GLU A 66 0.26 7.18 -5.24
CA GLU A 66 0.56 8.42 -5.99
C GLU A 66 2.06 8.70 -6.02
N VAL A 67 2.74 8.58 -4.88
CA VAL A 67 4.20 8.73 -4.79
C VAL A 67 4.93 7.71 -5.67
N GLU A 68 4.52 6.43 -5.63
CA GLU A 68 5.09 5.39 -6.49
C GLU A 68 4.93 5.74 -7.99
N THR A 69 3.76 6.20 -8.39
CA THR A 69 3.48 6.59 -9.79
C THR A 69 4.37 7.76 -10.22
N LEU A 70 4.57 8.77 -9.38
CA LEU A 70 5.47 9.89 -9.69
C LEU A 70 6.93 9.43 -9.85
N VAL A 71 7.42 8.56 -8.97
CA VAL A 71 8.78 8.00 -9.10
C VAL A 71 8.90 7.20 -10.40
N LYS A 72 7.93 6.34 -10.71
CA LYS A 72 7.90 5.55 -11.95
C LYS A 72 7.74 6.40 -13.21
N SER A 73 7.12 7.58 -13.13
CA SER A 73 7.03 8.49 -14.28
C SER A 73 8.40 8.95 -14.78
N VAL A 74 9.44 8.90 -13.93
CA VAL A 74 10.81 9.20 -14.34
C VAL A 74 11.34 8.16 -15.34
N ASP A 75 10.88 6.90 -15.28
CA ASP A 75 11.25 5.89 -16.28
C ASP A 75 10.69 6.25 -17.68
N GLU A 76 9.51 6.88 -17.73
CA GLU A 76 8.93 7.39 -18.98
C GLU A 76 9.68 8.63 -19.48
N LEU A 77 10.09 9.52 -18.57
CA LEU A 77 10.94 10.66 -18.90
C LEU A 77 12.32 10.23 -19.39
N ALA A 78 12.90 9.16 -18.85
CA ALA A 78 14.18 8.61 -19.30
C ALA A 78 14.13 8.11 -20.76
N LYS A 79 12.97 7.64 -21.24
CA LYS A 79 12.78 7.27 -22.66
C LYS A 79 12.88 8.47 -23.62
N ALA A 80 12.71 9.69 -23.11
CA ALA A 80 12.83 10.92 -23.89
C ALA A 80 14.27 11.47 -23.94
N ILE A 81 15.26 10.81 -23.29
CA ILE A 81 16.66 11.22 -23.36
C ILE A 81 17.16 11.18 -24.82
N GLY A 82 17.78 12.27 -25.25
CA GLY A 82 18.32 12.41 -26.60
C GLY A 82 17.21 12.44 -27.66
N LYS A 83 16.01 12.91 -27.29
CA LYS A 83 14.85 12.96 -28.18
C LYS A 83 14.25 14.37 -28.28
N LYS A 84 13.60 14.63 -29.41
CA LYS A 84 12.66 15.73 -29.60
C LYS A 84 11.38 15.22 -30.26
N ILE A 85 10.32 16.03 -30.20
CA ILE A 85 9.08 15.77 -30.94
C ILE A 85 9.29 16.21 -32.38
N LYS A 86 9.01 15.33 -33.34
CA LYS A 86 8.98 15.65 -34.77
C LYS A 86 7.57 16.07 -35.19
N ASN A 87 7.40 16.61 -36.39
CA ASN A 87 6.15 17.26 -36.81
C ASN A 87 4.90 16.35 -36.84
N ASP A 88 5.07 15.03 -36.87
CA ASP A 88 3.95 14.06 -36.81
C ASP A 88 3.61 13.62 -35.37
N GLY A 89 4.27 14.21 -34.36
CA GLY A 89 4.05 13.92 -32.94
C GLY A 89 4.89 12.77 -32.38
N THR A 90 5.66 12.02 -33.17
CA THR A 90 6.55 10.99 -32.60
C THR A 90 7.89 11.57 -32.14
N LEU A 91 8.66 10.76 -31.40
CA LEU A 91 10.01 11.13 -31.02
C LEU A 91 11.01 10.84 -32.14
N GLU A 92 11.97 11.74 -32.35
CA GLU A 92 13.16 11.54 -33.17
C GLU A 92 14.42 11.90 -32.36
N ASN A 93 15.61 11.56 -32.87
CA ASN A 93 16.87 11.78 -32.16
C ASN A 93 17.23 13.28 -32.12
N GLU A 94 17.66 13.74 -30.95
CA GLU A 94 18.23 15.06 -30.68
C GLU A 94 19.22 14.92 -29.53
N ALA A 95 20.46 14.55 -29.86
CA ALA A 95 21.46 14.19 -28.86
C ALA A 95 21.92 15.40 -28.03
N GLY A 96 22.20 15.15 -26.75
CA GLY A 96 22.98 16.06 -25.91
C GLY A 96 22.25 17.31 -25.42
N LYS A 97 20.91 17.38 -25.52
CA LYS A 97 20.10 18.53 -25.09
C LYS A 97 19.14 18.21 -23.96
N ASN A 98 19.63 17.47 -22.95
CA ASN A 98 18.78 16.92 -21.88
C ASN A 98 18.65 17.84 -20.65
N GLY A 99 19.23 19.04 -20.64
CA GLY A 99 19.27 19.89 -19.43
C GLY A 99 17.89 20.21 -18.84
N SER A 100 16.93 20.59 -19.68
CA SER A 100 15.55 20.86 -19.26
C SER A 100 14.80 19.59 -18.80
N LEU A 101 15.06 18.45 -19.43
CA LEU A 101 14.51 17.15 -19.03
C LEU A 101 14.98 16.79 -17.61
N ILE A 102 16.27 16.95 -17.31
CA ILE A 102 16.83 16.70 -15.97
C ILE A 102 16.23 17.66 -14.93
N ALA A 103 16.08 18.94 -15.26
CA ALA A 103 15.40 19.90 -14.39
C ALA A 103 13.93 19.50 -14.12
N GLY A 104 13.23 18.98 -15.13
CA GLY A 104 11.89 18.42 -14.99
C GLY A 104 11.85 17.23 -14.03
N VAL A 105 12.78 16.28 -14.16
CA VAL A 105 12.89 15.15 -13.22
C VAL A 105 13.18 15.62 -11.81
N HIS A 106 14.08 16.58 -11.63
CA HIS A 106 14.35 17.18 -10.32
C HIS A 106 13.08 17.80 -9.71
N SER A 107 12.25 18.47 -10.51
CA SER A 107 10.97 19.04 -10.08
C SER A 107 9.98 17.95 -9.64
N VAL A 108 9.81 16.89 -10.43
CA VAL A 108 8.96 15.74 -10.10
C VAL A 108 9.39 15.09 -8.77
N ILE A 109 10.69 14.84 -8.60
CA ILE A 109 11.18 14.21 -7.37
C ILE A 109 11.16 15.16 -6.17
N SER A 110 11.23 16.48 -6.38
CA SER A 110 10.96 17.46 -5.33
C SER A 110 9.49 17.41 -4.87
N ALA A 111 8.53 17.22 -5.79
CA ALA A 111 7.12 17.02 -5.43
C ALA A 111 6.93 15.70 -4.65
N VAL A 112 7.65 14.64 -5.04
CA VAL A 112 7.71 13.38 -4.27
C VAL A 112 8.23 13.64 -2.85
N LYS A 113 9.29 14.43 -2.67
CA LYS A 113 9.81 14.80 -1.34
C LYS A 113 8.73 15.43 -0.47
N THR A 114 7.98 16.39 -1.01
CA THR A 114 6.89 17.05 -0.29
C THR A 114 5.79 16.05 0.11
N LYS A 115 5.36 15.20 -0.83
CA LYS A 115 4.31 14.19 -0.56
C LYS A 115 4.74 13.17 0.50
N VAL A 116 5.98 12.67 0.43
CA VAL A 116 6.52 11.77 1.46
C VAL A 116 6.63 12.47 2.80
N GLY A 117 6.99 13.75 2.83
CA GLY A 117 6.96 14.57 4.03
C GLY A 117 5.56 14.66 4.66
N VAL A 118 4.50 14.77 3.85
CA VAL A 118 3.12 14.72 4.35
C VAL A 118 2.79 13.34 4.95
N LEU A 119 3.22 12.25 4.31
CA LEU A 119 3.00 10.89 4.84
C LEU A 119 3.58 10.69 6.24
N GLU A 120 4.75 11.28 6.55
CA GLU A 120 5.37 11.18 7.88
C GLU A 120 4.51 11.82 8.98
N THR A 121 3.67 12.80 8.63
CA THR A 121 2.83 13.52 9.60
C THR A 121 1.52 12.81 9.92
N ILE A 122 1.17 11.76 9.17
CA ILE A 122 -0.09 11.03 9.36
C ILE A 122 -0.07 10.32 10.72
N SER A 123 -1.06 10.62 11.55
CA SER A 123 -1.28 9.94 12.82
C SER A 123 -1.96 8.58 12.61
N GLY A 124 -1.73 7.62 13.51
CA GLY A 124 -2.45 6.33 13.51
C GLY A 124 -1.86 5.24 12.59
N ILE A 125 -0.80 5.53 11.84
CA ILE A 125 -0.02 4.52 11.11
C ILE A 125 0.94 3.77 12.05
N SER A 126 1.26 2.52 11.71
CA SER A 126 2.16 1.68 12.50
C SER A 126 3.60 2.19 12.50
N ASN A 127 4.39 1.81 13.51
CA ASN A 127 5.81 2.15 13.56
C ASN A 127 6.59 1.58 12.37
N GLU A 128 6.23 0.38 11.91
CA GLU A 128 6.82 -0.21 10.70
C GLU A 128 6.61 0.68 9.46
N LEU A 129 5.38 1.17 9.24
CA LEU A 129 5.08 2.08 8.14
C LEU A 129 5.86 3.39 8.29
N LYS A 130 5.96 3.95 9.50
CA LYS A 130 6.77 5.15 9.77
C LYS A 130 8.24 4.95 9.39
N THR A 131 8.84 3.82 9.79
CA THR A 131 10.23 3.49 9.43
C THR A 131 10.40 3.45 7.91
N LYS A 132 9.48 2.82 7.17
CA LYS A 132 9.54 2.76 5.70
C LYS A 132 9.32 4.12 5.04
N ILE A 133 8.45 4.97 5.58
CA ILE A 133 8.28 6.34 5.06
C ILE A 133 9.58 7.13 5.23
N THR A 134 10.21 7.07 6.41
CA THR A 134 11.50 7.74 6.65
C THR A 134 12.60 7.20 5.75
N GLU A 135 12.62 5.89 5.48
CA GLU A 135 13.53 5.31 4.50
C GLU A 135 13.32 5.91 3.11
N VAL A 136 12.07 5.94 2.62
CA VAL A 136 11.73 6.57 1.33
C VAL A 136 12.19 8.03 1.32
N LYS A 137 11.91 8.80 2.38
CA LYS A 137 12.32 10.20 2.49
C LYS A 137 13.83 10.37 2.35
N ASN A 138 14.60 9.56 3.09
CA ASN A 138 16.05 9.60 3.03
C ASN A 138 16.55 9.26 1.61
N LYS A 139 15.93 8.29 0.93
CA LYS A 139 16.28 7.94 -0.47
C LYS A 139 15.94 9.06 -1.45
N VAL A 140 14.80 9.74 -1.29
CA VAL A 140 14.46 10.94 -2.08
C VAL A 140 15.51 12.04 -1.89
N GLU A 141 15.91 12.30 -0.64
CA GLU A 141 16.92 13.31 -0.34
C GLU A 141 18.30 12.94 -0.87
N THR A 142 18.65 11.65 -0.82
CA THR A 142 19.90 11.13 -1.38
C THR A 142 19.93 11.32 -2.91
N PHE A 143 18.84 10.99 -3.61
CA PHE A 143 18.74 11.20 -5.06
C PHE A 143 18.85 12.69 -5.44
N LEU A 144 18.07 13.57 -4.81
CA LEU A 144 18.14 15.01 -5.07
C LEU A 144 19.53 15.58 -4.73
N GLY A 145 20.14 15.10 -3.65
CA GLY A 145 21.50 15.42 -3.25
C GLY A 145 22.52 15.02 -4.32
N LYS A 146 22.38 13.84 -4.93
CA LYS A 146 23.25 13.37 -6.00
C LYS A 146 23.12 14.21 -7.27
N LEU A 147 21.90 14.58 -7.68
CA LEU A 147 21.69 15.50 -8.81
C LEU A 147 22.37 16.86 -8.57
N LYS A 148 22.26 17.39 -7.34
CA LYS A 148 22.92 18.64 -6.94
C LYS A 148 24.44 18.53 -6.96
N GLU A 149 24.98 17.45 -6.40
CA GLU A 149 26.43 17.15 -6.39
C GLU A 149 27.00 17.12 -7.82
N LYS A 150 26.24 16.56 -8.77
CA LYS A 150 26.64 16.45 -10.18
C LYS A 150 26.18 17.61 -11.05
N SER A 151 25.86 18.77 -10.47
CA SER A 151 25.37 19.95 -11.20
C SER A 151 26.36 20.50 -12.24
N ALA A 152 27.66 20.26 -12.10
CA ALA A 152 28.63 20.59 -13.16
C ALA A 152 28.35 19.83 -14.48
N ASP A 153 27.88 18.59 -14.37
CA ASP A 153 27.55 17.74 -15.51
C ASP A 153 26.08 17.88 -15.92
N LEU A 154 25.18 18.10 -14.96
CA LEU A 154 23.73 18.02 -15.13
C LEU A 154 23.03 19.39 -15.17
N GLY A 155 23.66 20.45 -14.67
CA GLY A 155 23.11 21.80 -14.54
C GLY A 155 23.33 22.70 -15.76
N LYS A 156 23.70 22.11 -16.90
CA LYS A 156 23.96 22.81 -18.16
C LYS A 156 22.84 22.54 -19.16
N ASN A 157 22.70 23.40 -20.18
CA ASN A 157 21.70 23.18 -21.24
C ASN A 157 22.01 21.90 -22.03
N GLU A 158 23.29 21.71 -22.37
CA GLU A 158 23.76 20.62 -23.23
C GLU A 158 24.23 19.41 -22.40
N VAL A 159 23.31 18.79 -21.66
CA VAL A 159 23.60 17.52 -20.96
C VAL A 159 23.64 16.38 -21.97
N GLY A 160 24.80 15.73 -22.08
CA GLY A 160 25.01 14.54 -22.91
C GLY A 160 24.07 13.40 -22.54
N ASP A 161 23.67 12.59 -23.54
CA ASP A 161 22.73 11.48 -23.32
C ASP A 161 23.25 10.47 -22.30
N GLU A 162 24.56 10.21 -22.28
CA GLU A 162 25.19 9.31 -21.33
C GLU A 162 25.12 9.84 -19.88
N ASP A 163 25.36 11.14 -19.69
CA ASP A 163 25.24 11.77 -18.37
C ASP A 163 23.79 11.79 -17.90
N ALA A 164 22.84 12.04 -18.81
CA ALA A 164 21.42 11.97 -18.52
C ALA A 164 20.99 10.56 -18.12
N LYS A 165 21.44 9.52 -18.84
CA LYS A 165 21.14 8.12 -18.49
C LYS A 165 21.71 7.75 -17.13
N LYS A 166 22.96 8.11 -16.84
CA LYS A 166 23.58 7.90 -15.52
C LYS A 166 22.87 8.64 -14.38
N ALA A 167 22.06 9.65 -14.69
CA ALA A 167 21.27 10.39 -13.73
C ALA A 167 19.86 9.84 -13.50
N ILE A 168 19.15 9.43 -14.56
CA ILE A 168 17.71 9.13 -14.46
C ILE A 168 17.28 7.79 -15.09
N ASP A 169 18.14 7.10 -15.85
CA ASP A 169 17.81 5.79 -16.45
C ASP A 169 18.24 4.65 -15.52
N ARG A 170 17.49 4.42 -14.45
CA ARG A 170 17.74 3.33 -13.49
C ARG A 170 17.65 1.93 -14.08
N THR A 171 17.10 1.78 -15.30
CA THR A 171 16.87 0.47 -15.93
C THR A 171 18.06 0.08 -16.79
N SER A 172 18.50 0.97 -17.69
CA SER A 172 19.65 0.71 -18.55
C SER A 172 20.98 1.11 -17.90
N GLN A 173 20.96 1.97 -16.88
CA GLN A 173 22.13 2.40 -16.09
C GLN A 173 21.89 2.21 -14.58
N PRO A 174 21.66 0.98 -14.09
CA PRO A 174 21.36 0.74 -12.66
C PRO A 174 22.51 1.14 -11.71
N ASN A 175 23.75 1.24 -12.22
CA ASN A 175 24.92 1.70 -11.49
C ASN A 175 25.35 3.12 -11.89
N GLY A 176 24.45 3.90 -12.52
CA GLY A 176 24.74 5.26 -12.95
C GLY A 176 25.14 6.14 -11.76
N ASP A 177 26.32 6.72 -11.86
CA ASP A 177 27.00 7.46 -10.78
C ASP A 177 26.51 8.91 -10.62
N LYS A 178 25.48 9.29 -11.37
CA LYS A 178 24.89 10.63 -11.37
C LYS A 178 23.46 10.69 -10.82
N GLY A 179 22.94 9.57 -10.32
CA GLY A 179 21.61 9.52 -9.70
C GLY A 179 20.81 8.28 -10.05
N ALA A 180 21.11 7.58 -11.15
CA ALA A 180 20.28 6.46 -11.60
C ALA A 180 20.29 5.31 -10.58
N LYS A 181 21.42 5.10 -9.89
CA LYS A 181 21.51 4.17 -8.75
C LYS A 181 20.58 4.61 -7.60
N GLU A 182 20.68 5.86 -7.17
CA GLU A 182 19.86 6.41 -6.09
C GLU A 182 18.35 6.39 -6.42
N LEU A 183 18.00 6.60 -7.69
CA LEU A 183 16.63 6.48 -8.20
C LEU A 183 16.13 5.03 -8.13
N GLY A 184 17.00 4.07 -8.45
CA GLY A 184 16.72 2.64 -8.28
C GLY A 184 16.47 2.26 -6.81
N ASP A 185 17.30 2.77 -5.91
CA ASP A 185 17.14 2.57 -4.46
C ASP A 185 15.83 3.21 -3.96
N LEU A 186 15.49 4.42 -4.43
CA LEU A 186 14.21 5.08 -4.14
C LEU A 186 13.01 4.27 -4.63
N ASN A 187 13.05 3.79 -5.88
CA ASN A 187 11.98 2.97 -6.46
C ASN A 187 11.77 1.67 -5.65
N THR A 188 12.84 1.07 -5.14
CA THR A 188 12.78 -0.13 -4.30
C THR A 188 12.12 0.18 -2.95
N ALA A 189 12.53 1.26 -2.29
CA ALA A 189 11.96 1.67 -1.00
C ALA A 189 10.46 2.01 -1.11
N ILE A 190 10.03 2.72 -2.16
CA ILE A 190 8.61 3.05 -2.34
C ILE A 190 7.76 1.82 -2.65
N SER A 191 8.31 0.85 -3.39
CA SER A 191 7.64 -0.44 -3.64
C SER A 191 7.45 -1.21 -2.33
N ALA A 192 8.47 -1.25 -1.47
CA ALA A 192 8.38 -1.89 -0.15
C ALA A 192 7.39 -1.20 0.80
N LEU A 193 7.30 0.14 0.73
CA LEU A 193 6.30 0.91 1.49
C LEU A 193 4.88 0.62 1.00
N LEU A 194 4.66 0.57 -0.32
CA LEU A 194 3.36 0.25 -0.90
C LEU A 194 2.91 -1.17 -0.54
N THR A 195 3.82 -2.14 -0.53
CA THR A 195 3.50 -3.50 -0.08
C THR A 195 3.03 -3.50 1.38
N SER A 196 3.75 -2.88 2.31
CA SER A 196 3.28 -2.80 3.71
C SER A 196 1.97 -2.04 3.87
N ALA A 197 1.71 -1.03 3.04
CA ALA A 197 0.43 -0.31 3.06
C ALA A 197 -0.74 -1.25 2.66
N LYS A 198 -0.52 -2.13 1.68
CA LYS A 198 -1.48 -3.16 1.28
C LYS A 198 -1.63 -4.23 2.35
N ASP A 199 -0.54 -4.70 2.95
CA ASP A 199 -0.61 -5.68 4.04
C ASP A 199 -1.39 -5.12 5.25
N ALA A 200 -1.22 -3.82 5.56
CA ALA A 200 -1.99 -3.15 6.60
C ALA A 200 -3.49 -3.03 6.26
N LEU A 201 -3.82 -2.89 4.96
CA LEU A 201 -5.19 -2.87 4.47
C LEU A 201 -5.81 -4.27 4.60
N ASP A 202 -5.13 -5.29 4.10
CA ASP A 202 -5.56 -6.69 4.18
C ASP A 202 -5.76 -7.10 5.63
N GLY A 203 -4.82 -6.78 6.52
CA GLY A 203 -4.98 -7.02 7.95
C GLY A 203 -6.13 -6.24 8.61
N SER A 204 -6.59 -5.14 8.01
CA SER A 204 -7.78 -4.41 8.49
C SER A 204 -9.08 -5.03 7.97
N ILE A 205 -9.07 -5.55 6.73
CA ILE A 205 -10.18 -6.30 6.13
C ILE A 205 -10.34 -7.66 6.82
N ASN A 206 -9.25 -8.37 7.11
CA ASN A 206 -9.27 -9.69 7.75
C ASN A 206 -9.95 -9.68 9.12
N LYS A 207 -9.97 -8.54 9.82
CA LYS A 207 -10.75 -8.40 11.07
C LYS A 207 -12.24 -8.61 10.87
N LEU A 208 -12.78 -8.30 9.68
CA LEU A 208 -14.17 -8.53 9.31
C LEU A 208 -14.44 -9.99 8.93
N ILE A 209 -13.47 -10.67 8.30
CA ILE A 209 -13.73 -11.95 7.59
C ILE A 209 -13.12 -13.18 8.24
N GLU A 210 -12.03 -13.09 9.00
CA GLU A 210 -11.37 -14.27 9.59
C GLU A 210 -12.17 -14.81 10.79
N GLU A 211 -12.57 -16.08 10.76
CA GLU A 211 -12.97 -16.84 11.95
C GLU A 211 -11.70 -17.16 12.75
N GLN A 212 -11.65 -16.83 14.06
CA GLN A 212 -10.59 -17.45 14.87
C GLN A 212 -10.87 -18.95 14.94
N PRO A 213 -9.84 -19.81 14.93
CA PRO A 213 -10.05 -21.24 15.13
C PRO A 213 -10.81 -21.45 16.44
N ALA A 214 -11.88 -22.24 16.38
CA ALA A 214 -12.71 -22.57 17.54
C ALA A 214 -11.82 -22.96 18.72
N LYS A 215 -11.99 -22.26 19.84
CA LYS A 215 -11.29 -22.56 21.10
C LYS A 215 -11.49 -24.06 21.40
N PRO A 216 -10.43 -24.87 21.55
CA PRO A 216 -10.60 -26.29 21.81
C PRO A 216 -11.45 -26.45 23.06
N SER A 217 -12.55 -27.19 22.94
CA SER A 217 -13.41 -27.52 24.06
C SER A 217 -12.57 -28.25 25.10
N VAL A 218 -12.33 -27.63 26.25
CA VAL A 218 -11.81 -28.34 27.41
C VAL A 218 -12.90 -29.30 27.86
N SER A 219 -12.84 -30.54 27.39
CA SER A 219 -13.62 -31.63 27.96
C SER A 219 -13.00 -31.94 29.32
N GLY A 220 -13.53 -31.33 30.38
CA GLY A 220 -13.26 -31.76 31.74
C GLY A 220 -13.89 -33.14 31.95
N SER A 221 -13.04 -34.13 32.25
CA SER A 221 -13.42 -35.40 32.87
C SER A 221 -13.38 -35.26 34.39
#